data_AF-A0A0S4KV03-F1
#
_entry.id   AF-A0A0S4KV03-F1
#
_cell.length_a   1.000
_cell.length_b   1.000
_cell.length_c   1.000
_cell.angle_alpha   90.00
_cell.angle_beta   90.00
_cell.angle_gamma   90.00
#
_symmetry.space_group_name_H-M   'P 1'
#
loop_
_entity.id
_entity.type
_entity.pdbx_description
1 polymer ?
#
loop_
_entity_poly.entity_id
_entity_poly.type
_entity_poly.pdbx_seq_one_letter_code
_entity_poly.pdbx_strand_id
1 'polypeptide(L)'
;MKTFSQRKGLKPVSEVIQVTWMSEELRNSLWNALDTALWSSENFVWRQHGEPHIEPFSRSLWFHYFKKPIDSRPDQNDEILGEIRRYFFACEWYEVYDFLEFVVADFARSKPRLAEYLNSILGRDLSGYRFISGTLVDITNEQEVQLLDEALADTRFVGVSAHLKRSLELLADRDNPDYRNSIKESISAVESMARIMTDNSKATLADALKVLEKSGRLHPALKEGFLRLYGYTSDEQGIRHAMLDEPNLTSADAKFFLLSCTSFVNYLKSQVP
;
A
#
# COMPACT_ATOMS: atom_id res chain seq x y z
N MET A 1 -16.27 -12.45 6.64
CA MET A 1 -16.70 -13.75 7.24
C MET A 1 -17.85 -14.30 6.41
N LYS A 2 -17.79 -15.56 5.94
CA LYS A 2 -18.91 -16.18 5.21
C LYS A 2 -20.17 -16.09 6.06
N THR A 3 -21.27 -15.56 5.52
CA THR A 3 -22.55 -15.46 6.24
C THR A 3 -23.03 -16.85 6.66
N PHE A 4 -23.96 -16.94 7.61
CA PHE A 4 -24.54 -18.23 7.98
C PHE A 4 -25.11 -18.96 6.76
N SER A 5 -25.81 -18.25 5.86
CA SER A 5 -26.35 -18.82 4.62
C SER A 5 -25.26 -19.30 3.67
N GLN A 6 -24.16 -18.56 3.52
CA GLN A 6 -22.99 -18.98 2.75
C GLN A 6 -22.31 -20.22 3.34
N ARG A 7 -22.15 -20.28 4.68
CA ARG A 7 -21.59 -21.46 5.36
C ARG A 7 -22.48 -22.69 5.25
N LYS A 8 -23.79 -22.50 5.07
CA LYS A 8 -24.77 -23.57 4.84
C LYS A 8 -24.99 -23.90 3.36
N GLY A 9 -24.27 -23.24 2.44
CA GLY A 9 -24.43 -23.44 0.99
C GLY A 9 -25.76 -22.91 0.42
N LEU A 10 -26.47 -22.07 1.18
CA LEU A 10 -27.77 -21.51 0.80
C LEU A 10 -27.64 -20.21 -0.02
N LYS A 11 -26.49 -19.52 0.06
CA LYS A 11 -26.13 -18.37 -0.78
C LYS A 11 -24.72 -18.62 -1.35
N PRO A 12 -24.46 -18.31 -2.63
CA PRO A 12 -23.11 -18.38 -3.18
C PRO A 12 -22.16 -17.42 -2.46
N VAL A 13 -20.91 -17.85 -2.30
CA VAL A 13 -19.81 -16.99 -1.85
C VAL A 13 -19.25 -16.31 -3.09
N SER A 14 -19.15 -14.98 -3.08
CA SER A 14 -18.37 -14.29 -4.09
C SER A 14 -16.89 -14.57 -3.80
N GLU A 15 -16.21 -15.24 -4.73
CA GLU A 15 -14.79 -15.62 -4.60
C GLU A 15 -13.91 -14.94 -5.67
N VAL A 16 -14.48 -13.98 -6.41
CA VAL A 16 -13.81 -13.27 -7.51
C VAL A 16 -13.24 -11.94 -7.02
N ILE A 17 -11.93 -11.74 -7.25
CA ILE A 17 -11.25 -10.47 -6.94
C ILE A 17 -11.75 -9.37 -7.88
N GLN A 18 -12.09 -8.23 -7.30
CA GLN A 18 -12.68 -7.06 -7.96
C GLN A 18 -11.59 -6.06 -8.34
N VAL A 19 -11.03 -6.25 -9.54
CA VAL A 19 -9.97 -5.39 -10.10
C VAL A 19 -10.55 -4.40 -11.12
N THR A 20 -11.36 -4.87 -12.07
CA THR A 20 -11.91 -4.03 -13.16
C THR A 20 -13.40 -3.72 -13.01
N TRP A 21 -13.95 -3.97 -11.82
CA TRP A 21 -15.36 -3.79 -11.48
C TRP A 21 -15.54 -3.72 -9.96
N MET A 22 -16.72 -3.31 -9.48
CA MET A 22 -17.07 -3.27 -8.05
C MET A 22 -18.50 -3.75 -7.83
N SER A 23 -18.67 -4.65 -6.87
CA SER A 23 -19.96 -5.13 -6.39
C SER A 23 -20.68 -4.06 -5.55
N GLU A 24 -22.01 -4.11 -5.56
CA GLU A 24 -22.82 -3.26 -4.69
C GLU A 24 -22.51 -3.51 -3.20
N GLU A 25 -22.22 -4.76 -2.80
CA GLU A 25 -21.88 -5.11 -1.41
C GLU A 25 -20.59 -4.39 -0.95
N LEU A 26 -19.54 -4.37 -1.78
CA LEU A 26 -18.30 -3.64 -1.50
C LEU A 26 -18.55 -2.13 -1.47
N ARG A 27 -19.26 -1.58 -2.47
CA ARG A 27 -19.59 -0.14 -2.54
C ARG A 27 -20.36 0.32 -1.30
N ASN A 28 -21.40 -0.41 -0.92
CA ASN A 28 -22.18 -0.15 0.30
C ASN A 28 -21.30 -0.17 1.55
N SER A 29 -20.41 -1.16 1.65
CA SER A 29 -19.54 -1.31 2.82
C SER A 29 -18.53 -0.17 2.94
N LEU A 30 -17.97 0.29 1.83
CA LEU A 30 -17.07 1.45 1.79
C LEU A 30 -17.81 2.73 2.20
N TRP A 31 -19.03 2.97 1.70
CA TRP A 31 -19.83 4.11 2.15
C TRP A 31 -20.11 4.05 3.66
N ASN A 32 -20.53 2.89 4.17
CA ASN A 32 -20.83 2.72 5.59
C ASN A 32 -19.57 2.93 6.46
N ALA A 33 -18.40 2.54 5.96
CA ALA A 33 -17.14 2.80 6.63
C ALA A 33 -16.84 4.31 6.72
N LEU A 34 -17.03 5.05 5.62
CA LEU A 34 -16.89 6.51 5.63
C LEU A 34 -17.94 7.19 6.52
N ASP A 35 -19.18 6.71 6.50
CA ASP A 35 -20.24 7.24 7.35
C ASP A 35 -19.91 7.13 8.83
N THR A 36 -19.52 5.92 9.25
CA THR A 36 -19.14 5.64 10.64
C THR A 36 -17.91 6.42 11.06
N ALA A 37 -16.93 6.56 10.16
CA ALA A 37 -15.66 7.21 10.48
C ALA A 37 -15.73 8.75 10.43
N LEU A 38 -16.56 9.31 9.54
CA LEU A 38 -16.56 10.71 9.14
C LEU A 38 -17.97 11.33 9.16
N TRP A 39 -18.88 10.88 8.30
CA TRP A 39 -20.12 11.63 8.00
C TRP A 39 -21.01 11.79 9.22
N SER A 40 -21.19 10.70 9.97
CA SER A 40 -21.97 10.66 11.21
C SER A 40 -21.15 11.05 12.44
N SER A 41 -19.90 11.49 12.27
CA SER A 41 -19.07 11.96 13.37
C SER A 41 -19.46 13.38 13.81
N GLU A 42 -19.18 13.70 15.08
CA GLU A 42 -19.52 14.98 15.66
C GLU A 42 -18.91 16.14 14.86
N ASN A 43 -19.67 17.22 14.69
CA ASN A 43 -19.24 18.44 14.00
C ASN A 43 -18.98 18.29 12.48
N PHE A 44 -19.28 17.13 11.88
CA PHE A 44 -19.09 16.92 10.45
C PHE A 44 -20.15 17.63 9.59
N VAL A 45 -21.41 17.18 9.64
CA VAL A 45 -22.52 17.80 8.89
C VAL A 45 -23.04 19.05 9.61
N TRP A 46 -23.16 18.98 10.94
CA TRP A 46 -23.68 20.07 11.75
C TRP A 46 -22.73 20.38 12.89
N ARG A 47 -22.57 21.68 13.18
CA ARG A 47 -21.73 22.18 14.28
C ARG A 47 -22.44 23.35 14.97
N GLN A 48 -22.41 23.36 16.29
CA GLN A 48 -23.07 24.40 17.11
C GLN A 48 -22.40 25.78 16.94
N HIS A 49 -21.08 25.81 16.84
CA HIS A 49 -20.29 27.03 16.71
C HIS A 49 -19.18 26.86 15.66
N GLY A 50 -19.06 27.81 14.75
CA GLY A 50 -18.11 27.76 13.65
C GLY A 50 -18.58 26.88 12.49
N GLU A 51 -17.72 26.74 11.49
CA GLU A 51 -18.02 26.00 10.26
C GLU A 51 -17.95 24.47 10.52
N PRO A 52 -18.98 23.69 10.15
CA PRO A 52 -18.96 22.22 10.15
C PRO A 52 -17.93 21.66 9.15
N HIS A 53 -17.36 20.48 9.40
CA HIS A 53 -16.28 19.95 8.56
C HIS A 53 -16.70 19.66 7.10
N ILE A 54 -17.99 19.41 6.85
CA ILE A 54 -18.50 19.18 5.49
C ILE A 54 -18.36 20.42 4.59
N GLU A 55 -18.36 21.62 5.15
CA GLU A 55 -18.28 22.85 4.36
C GLU A 55 -16.92 23.01 3.65
N PRO A 56 -15.76 23.02 4.35
CA PRO A 56 -14.47 23.07 3.68
C PRO A 56 -14.19 21.81 2.87
N PHE A 57 -14.61 20.63 3.35
CA PHE A 57 -14.45 19.36 2.61
C PHE A 57 -15.21 19.39 1.27
N SER A 58 -16.48 19.79 1.26
CA SER A 58 -17.28 19.83 0.04
C SER A 58 -16.82 20.91 -0.94
N ARG A 59 -16.35 22.07 -0.44
CA ARG A 59 -15.70 23.06 -1.30
C ARG A 59 -14.45 22.48 -1.98
N SER A 60 -13.61 21.80 -1.20
CA SER A 60 -12.43 21.11 -1.70
C SER A 60 -12.82 20.05 -2.73
N LEU A 61 -13.84 19.25 -2.45
CA LEU A 61 -14.34 18.21 -3.33
C LEU A 61 -14.90 18.78 -4.65
N TRP A 62 -15.72 19.83 -4.61
CA TRP A 62 -16.28 20.44 -5.82
C TRP A 62 -15.20 21.05 -6.72
N PHE A 63 -14.24 21.74 -6.10
CA PHE A 63 -13.20 22.47 -6.82
C PHE A 63 -12.05 21.57 -7.31
N HIS A 64 -11.57 20.67 -6.45
CA HIS A 64 -10.41 19.84 -6.76
C HIS A 64 -10.77 18.51 -7.39
N TYR A 65 -11.82 17.84 -6.90
CA TYR A 65 -12.19 16.50 -7.35
C TYR A 65 -13.22 16.54 -8.49
N PHE A 66 -14.43 17.08 -8.25
CA PHE A 66 -15.50 17.10 -9.26
C PHE A 66 -15.24 18.07 -10.43
N LYS A 67 -14.34 19.05 -10.24
CA LYS A 67 -14.07 20.13 -11.21
C LYS A 67 -15.35 20.84 -11.67
N LYS A 68 -16.30 21.03 -10.75
CA LYS A 68 -17.56 21.73 -11.00
C LYS A 68 -17.48 23.19 -10.57
N PRO A 69 -18.28 24.09 -11.16
CA PRO A 69 -18.46 25.43 -10.63
C PRO A 69 -18.90 25.38 -9.16
N ILE A 70 -18.20 26.10 -8.27
CA ILE A 70 -18.47 26.04 -6.81
C ILE A 70 -19.89 26.56 -6.50
N ASP A 71 -20.41 27.48 -7.31
CA ASP A 71 -21.76 28.02 -7.22
C ASP A 71 -22.86 27.00 -7.57
N SER A 72 -22.51 25.86 -8.16
CA SER A 72 -23.43 24.72 -8.34
C SER A 72 -23.52 23.80 -7.13
N ARG A 73 -22.68 24.00 -6.10
CA ARG A 73 -22.70 23.22 -4.86
C ARG A 73 -23.95 23.61 -4.04
N PRO A 74 -24.70 22.64 -3.48
CA PRO A 74 -25.84 22.95 -2.62
C PRO A 74 -25.45 23.83 -1.42
N ASP A 75 -26.39 24.66 -0.96
CA ASP A 75 -26.17 25.58 0.17
C ASP A 75 -26.36 24.89 1.52
N GLN A 76 -27.18 23.84 1.60
CA GLN A 76 -27.49 23.13 2.85
C GLN A 76 -26.58 21.90 3.04
N ASN A 77 -26.02 21.73 4.24
CA ASN A 77 -25.09 20.64 4.55
C ASN A 77 -25.67 19.24 4.31
N ASP A 78 -26.95 19.02 4.62
CA ASP A 78 -27.62 17.75 4.36
C ASP A 78 -27.79 17.49 2.86
N GLU A 79 -28.02 18.55 2.07
CA GLU A 79 -28.11 18.47 0.61
C GLU A 79 -26.73 18.20 -0.02
N ILE A 80 -25.68 18.83 0.52
CA ILE A 80 -24.28 18.56 0.15
C ILE A 80 -23.96 17.08 0.36
N LEU A 81 -24.20 16.55 1.57
CA LEU A 81 -23.95 15.12 1.84
C LEU A 81 -24.83 14.23 0.95
N GLY A 82 -26.08 14.64 0.71
CA GLY A 82 -27.00 13.96 -0.19
C GLY A 82 -26.48 13.90 -1.63
N GLU A 83 -25.85 14.96 -2.13
CA GLU A 83 -25.23 14.96 -3.46
C GLU A 83 -23.95 14.12 -3.50
N ILE A 84 -23.09 14.21 -2.48
CA ILE A 84 -21.90 13.35 -2.36
C ILE A 84 -22.32 11.88 -2.36
N ARG A 85 -23.36 11.53 -1.59
CA ARG A 85 -23.93 10.18 -1.56
C ARG A 85 -24.46 9.78 -2.93
N ARG A 86 -25.23 10.65 -3.58
CA ARG A 86 -25.78 10.38 -4.91
C ARG A 86 -24.68 10.10 -5.92
N TYR A 87 -23.62 10.91 -5.93
CA TYR A 87 -22.44 10.68 -6.75
C TYR A 87 -21.81 9.32 -6.41
N PHE A 88 -21.49 9.07 -5.14
CA PHE A 88 -20.79 7.86 -4.71
C PHE A 88 -21.50 6.56 -5.14
N PHE A 89 -22.82 6.55 -5.19
CA PHE A 89 -23.59 5.37 -5.61
C PHE A 89 -23.89 5.31 -7.11
N ALA A 90 -23.74 6.41 -7.83
CA ALA A 90 -24.00 6.48 -9.27
C ALA A 90 -22.72 6.46 -10.12
N CYS A 91 -21.57 6.83 -9.55
CA CYS A 91 -20.31 6.92 -10.29
C CYS A 91 -19.78 5.56 -10.73
N GLU A 92 -18.88 5.57 -11.71
CA GLU A 92 -18.20 4.36 -12.14
C GLU A 92 -17.40 3.74 -10.99
N TRP A 93 -17.14 2.43 -11.09
CA TRP A 93 -16.51 1.69 -9.99
C TRP A 93 -15.12 2.21 -9.61
N TYR A 94 -14.35 2.72 -10.57
CA TYR A 94 -13.00 3.24 -10.33
C TYR A 94 -13.03 4.62 -9.67
N GLU A 95 -14.05 5.43 -9.98
CA GLU A 95 -14.25 6.74 -9.35
C GLU A 95 -14.56 6.62 -7.85
N VAL A 96 -15.09 5.48 -7.38
CA VAL A 96 -15.21 5.22 -5.94
C VAL A 96 -13.83 5.17 -5.29
N TYR A 97 -12.85 4.54 -5.94
CA TYR A 97 -11.49 4.47 -5.43
C TYR A 97 -10.80 5.83 -5.47
N ASP A 98 -10.93 6.58 -6.56
CA ASP A 98 -10.44 7.96 -6.66
C ASP A 98 -11.01 8.83 -5.54
N PHE A 99 -12.31 8.71 -5.28
CA PHE A 99 -12.99 9.41 -4.19
C PHE A 99 -12.46 8.99 -2.82
N LEU A 100 -12.26 7.69 -2.57
CA LEU A 100 -11.70 7.20 -1.31
C LEU A 100 -10.28 7.72 -1.08
N GLU A 101 -9.45 7.73 -2.11
CA GLU A 101 -8.10 8.29 -2.05
C GLU A 101 -8.11 9.78 -1.71
N PHE A 102 -9.02 10.55 -2.33
CA PHE A 102 -9.20 11.97 -2.02
C PHE A 102 -9.61 12.15 -0.56
N VAL A 103 -10.59 11.38 -0.08
CA VAL A 103 -11.04 11.43 1.31
C VAL A 103 -9.91 11.05 2.28
N VAL A 104 -9.18 9.97 2.03
CA VAL A 104 -8.05 9.56 2.89
C VAL A 104 -6.98 10.66 2.95
N ALA A 105 -6.68 11.30 1.82
CA ALA A 105 -5.73 12.40 1.77
C ALA A 105 -6.22 13.64 2.55
N ASP A 106 -7.46 14.08 2.32
CA ASP A 106 -8.04 15.26 2.98
C ASP A 106 -8.12 15.07 4.51
N PHE A 107 -8.39 13.85 4.97
CA PHE A 107 -8.46 13.49 6.38
C PHE A 107 -7.18 12.90 6.97
N ALA A 108 -6.05 12.87 6.24
CA ALA A 108 -4.83 12.17 6.68
C ALA A 108 -4.34 12.63 8.06
N ARG A 109 -4.44 13.93 8.36
CA ARG A 109 -4.02 14.51 9.65
C ARG A 109 -5.00 14.23 10.79
N SER A 110 -6.30 14.30 10.51
CA SER A 110 -7.35 14.20 11.52
C SER A 110 -7.78 12.76 11.79
N LYS A 111 -7.58 11.85 10.82
CA LYS A 111 -8.02 10.45 10.85
C LYS A 111 -6.92 9.52 10.29
N PRO A 112 -5.75 9.41 10.93
CA PRO A 112 -4.60 8.66 10.39
C PRO A 112 -4.85 7.15 10.19
N ARG A 113 -5.86 6.57 10.86
CA ARG A 113 -6.22 5.14 10.73
C ARG A 113 -7.31 4.86 9.71
N LEU A 114 -7.79 5.88 8.99
CA LEU A 114 -8.88 5.70 8.02
C LEU A 114 -8.49 4.70 6.92
N ALA A 115 -7.26 4.79 6.40
CA ALA A 115 -6.73 3.89 5.38
C ALA A 115 -6.72 2.42 5.82
N GLU A 116 -6.25 2.13 7.05
CA GLU A 116 -6.22 0.78 7.62
C GLU A 116 -7.65 0.21 7.78
N TYR A 117 -8.58 1.06 8.24
CA TYR A 117 -9.97 0.67 8.38
C TYR A 117 -10.60 0.35 7.03
N LEU A 118 -10.38 1.20 6.02
CA LEU A 118 -10.84 0.96 4.66
C LEU A 118 -10.21 -0.31 4.07
N ASN A 119 -8.92 -0.58 4.31
CA ASN A 119 -8.26 -1.82 3.90
C ASN A 119 -8.91 -3.07 4.45
N SER A 120 -9.39 -3.04 5.70
CA SER A 120 -10.11 -4.17 6.27
C SER A 120 -11.39 -4.48 5.49
N ILE A 121 -12.06 -3.45 4.97
CA ILE A 121 -13.27 -3.58 4.15
C ILE A 121 -12.91 -4.04 2.74
N LEU A 122 -11.92 -3.39 2.10
CA LEU A 122 -11.41 -3.75 0.78
C LEU A 122 -10.95 -5.21 0.74
N GLY A 123 -10.26 -5.68 1.77
CA GLY A 123 -9.84 -7.07 1.91
C GLY A 123 -11.00 -8.03 2.14
N ARG A 124 -11.85 -7.73 3.12
CA ARG A 124 -13.03 -8.56 3.45
C ARG A 124 -13.94 -8.77 2.24
N ASP A 125 -14.08 -7.74 1.41
CA ASP A 125 -14.98 -7.73 0.26
C ASP A 125 -14.25 -7.94 -1.07
N LEU A 126 -13.03 -8.49 -1.04
CA LEU A 126 -12.26 -8.96 -2.21
C LEU A 126 -11.97 -7.90 -3.28
N SER A 127 -11.70 -6.65 -2.89
CA SER A 127 -11.13 -5.64 -3.79
C SER A 127 -9.72 -6.02 -4.24
N GLY A 128 -9.34 -5.67 -5.47
CA GLY A 128 -7.96 -5.78 -5.99
C GLY A 128 -7.01 -4.67 -5.53
N TYR A 129 -7.49 -3.74 -4.71
CA TYR A 129 -6.76 -2.54 -4.32
C TYR A 129 -6.57 -2.45 -2.82
N ARG A 130 -5.41 -1.96 -2.37
CA ARG A 130 -5.14 -1.72 -0.94
C ARG A 130 -4.48 -0.36 -0.76
N PHE A 131 -4.88 0.34 0.28
CA PHE A 131 -4.18 1.52 0.76
C PHE A 131 -2.82 1.12 1.32
N ILE A 132 -1.78 1.72 0.79
CA ILE A 132 -0.43 1.70 1.36
C ILE A 132 0.00 3.15 1.46
N SER A 133 0.36 3.59 2.66
CA SER A 133 0.77 4.98 2.92
C SER A 133 -0.22 6.05 2.44
N GLY A 134 -1.53 5.75 2.48
CA GLY A 134 -2.58 6.69 2.03
C GLY A 134 -2.96 6.59 0.55
N THR A 135 -2.38 5.62 -0.16
CA THR A 135 -2.51 5.44 -1.62
C THR A 135 -3.09 4.08 -1.96
N LEU A 136 -4.10 4.03 -2.81
CA LEU A 136 -4.55 2.76 -3.38
C LEU A 136 -3.54 2.29 -4.43
N VAL A 137 -2.98 1.11 -4.18
CA VAL A 137 -2.09 0.41 -5.10
C VAL A 137 -2.72 -0.88 -5.59
N ASP A 138 -2.40 -1.25 -6.84
CA ASP A 138 -2.73 -2.54 -7.43
C ASP A 138 -2.00 -3.64 -6.68
N ILE A 139 -2.69 -4.23 -5.71
CA ILE A 139 -2.25 -5.46 -5.07
C ILE A 139 -3.37 -6.47 -5.20
N THR A 140 -3.29 -7.20 -6.30
CA THR A 140 -4.25 -8.20 -6.74
C THR A 140 -4.09 -9.52 -6.00
N ASN A 141 -3.07 -9.67 -5.15
CA ASN A 141 -2.68 -10.94 -4.57
C ASN A 141 -2.55 -10.80 -3.03
N GLU A 142 -3.43 -11.48 -2.29
CA GLU A 142 -3.40 -11.53 -0.82
C GLU A 142 -2.10 -12.14 -0.31
N GLN A 143 -1.46 -13.06 -1.05
CA GLN A 143 -0.16 -13.62 -0.72
C GLN A 143 0.97 -12.59 -0.88
N GLU A 144 0.88 -11.62 -1.81
CA GLU A 144 1.86 -10.51 -1.87
C GLU A 144 1.69 -9.55 -0.70
N VAL A 145 0.43 -9.24 -0.33
CA VAL A 145 0.11 -8.45 0.87
C VAL A 145 0.58 -9.17 2.12
N GLN A 146 0.22 -10.44 2.29
CA GLN A 146 0.58 -11.25 3.43
C GLN A 146 2.09 -11.46 3.51
N LEU A 147 2.79 -11.66 2.38
CA LEU A 147 4.25 -11.77 2.34
C LEU A 147 4.91 -10.50 2.89
N LEU A 148 4.42 -9.32 2.49
CA LEU A 148 4.91 -8.04 3.01
C LEU A 148 4.50 -7.86 4.46
N ASP A 149 3.24 -8.06 4.82
CA ASP A 149 2.74 -7.90 6.18
C ASP A 149 3.46 -8.83 7.16
N GLU A 150 3.67 -10.11 6.82
CA GLU A 150 4.44 -11.05 7.64
C GLU A 150 5.91 -10.61 7.78
N ALA A 151 6.53 -10.16 6.69
CA ALA A 151 7.91 -9.70 6.73
C ALA A 151 8.06 -8.40 7.54
N LEU A 152 7.08 -7.50 7.48
CA LEU A 152 7.03 -6.25 8.21
C LEU A 152 6.65 -6.44 9.68
N ALA A 153 5.83 -7.44 9.99
CA ALA A 153 5.41 -7.79 11.35
C ALA A 153 6.41 -8.70 12.09
N ASP A 154 7.41 -9.27 11.41
CA ASP A 154 8.40 -10.14 12.03
C ASP A 154 9.30 -9.37 13.01
N THR A 155 9.07 -9.58 14.30
CA THR A 155 9.78 -8.91 15.39
C THR A 155 11.09 -9.58 15.76
N ARG A 156 11.40 -10.77 15.21
CA ARG A 156 12.67 -11.48 15.49
C ARG A 156 13.86 -10.81 14.81
N PHE A 157 13.61 -10.12 13.69
CA PHE A 157 14.63 -9.47 12.86
C PHE A 157 14.28 -8.00 12.58
N VAL A 158 14.13 -7.20 13.64
CA VAL A 158 13.62 -5.82 13.59
C VAL A 158 14.33 -4.92 12.56
N GLY A 159 15.65 -5.05 12.42
CA GLY A 159 16.40 -4.26 11.42
C GLY A 159 15.99 -4.59 9.97
N VAL A 160 15.68 -5.86 9.69
CA VAL A 160 15.24 -6.31 8.37
C VAL A 160 13.85 -5.77 8.05
N SER A 161 12.90 -5.89 8.98
CA SER A 161 11.53 -5.39 8.78
C SER A 161 11.46 -3.87 8.67
N ALA A 162 12.33 -3.14 9.38
CA ALA A 162 12.42 -1.68 9.25
C ALA A 162 12.82 -1.22 7.83
N HIS A 163 13.81 -1.87 7.21
CA HIS A 163 14.23 -1.56 5.84
C HIS A 163 13.13 -1.86 4.81
N LEU A 164 12.45 -3.01 4.94
CA LEU A 164 11.31 -3.33 4.07
C LEU A 164 10.18 -2.29 4.20
N LYS A 165 9.91 -1.83 5.42
CA LYS A 165 8.89 -0.78 5.65
C LYS A 165 9.24 0.50 4.94
N ARG A 166 10.49 0.96 5.09
CA ARG A 166 10.95 2.19 4.46
C ARG A 166 10.89 2.10 2.93
N SER A 167 11.23 0.94 2.38
CA SER A 167 11.11 0.69 0.94
C SER A 167 9.67 0.84 0.44
N LEU A 168 8.71 0.29 1.18
CA LEU A 168 7.29 0.38 0.84
C LEU A 168 6.77 1.83 0.89
N GLU A 169 7.16 2.60 1.90
CA GLU A 169 6.81 4.02 2.02
C GLU A 169 7.25 4.82 0.80
N LEU A 170 8.48 4.59 0.32
CA LEU A 170 9.06 5.28 -0.83
C LEU A 170 8.42 4.88 -2.16
N LEU A 171 7.92 3.63 -2.27
CA LEU A 171 7.19 3.14 -3.44
C LEU A 171 5.77 3.73 -3.53
N ALA A 172 5.10 3.86 -2.38
CA ALA A 172 3.68 4.19 -2.30
C ALA A 172 3.38 5.70 -2.24
N ASP A 173 4.40 6.56 -2.23
CA ASP A 173 4.24 8.01 -2.31
C ASP A 173 3.64 8.39 -3.68
N ARG A 174 2.45 9.02 -3.67
CA ARG A 174 1.70 9.39 -4.89
C ARG A 174 2.22 10.64 -5.53
N ASP A 175 2.68 11.58 -4.71
CA ASP A 175 3.02 12.92 -5.14
C ASP A 175 4.45 12.93 -5.67
N ASN A 176 5.35 12.20 -5.02
CA ASN A 176 6.75 12.08 -5.42
C ASN A 176 7.35 10.71 -5.04
N PRO A 177 6.98 9.63 -5.75
CA PRO A 177 7.55 8.31 -5.51
C PRO A 177 9.06 8.29 -5.71
N ASP A 178 9.78 7.66 -4.76
CA ASP A 178 11.24 7.50 -4.82
C ASP A 178 11.60 6.03 -4.99
N TYR A 179 11.36 5.54 -6.20
CA TYR A 179 11.61 4.16 -6.59
C TYR A 179 13.07 3.75 -6.38
N ARG A 180 14.00 4.69 -6.56
CA ARG A 180 15.44 4.44 -6.38
C ARG A 180 15.77 4.09 -4.93
N ASN A 181 15.34 4.93 -3.99
CA ASN A 181 15.62 4.67 -2.58
C ASN A 181 14.74 3.53 -2.06
N SER A 182 13.54 3.32 -2.63
CA SER A 182 12.74 2.13 -2.37
C SER A 182 13.52 0.84 -2.66
N ILE A 183 14.16 0.75 -3.82
CA ILE A 183 14.99 -0.41 -4.21
C ILE A 183 16.20 -0.58 -3.26
N LYS A 184 16.85 0.52 -2.88
CA LYS A 184 18.01 0.47 -1.96
C LYS A 184 17.64 -0.10 -0.59
N GLU A 185 16.53 0.35 -0.03
CA GLU A 185 16.06 -0.13 1.26
C GLU A 185 15.63 -1.61 1.19
N SER A 186 15.03 -2.05 0.07
CA SER A 186 14.74 -3.47 -0.17
C SER A 186 16.01 -4.34 -0.12
N ILE A 187 17.10 -3.86 -0.72
CA ILE A 187 18.39 -4.56 -0.72
C ILE A 187 19.06 -4.53 0.66
N SER A 188 19.00 -3.40 1.37
CA SER A 188 19.50 -3.29 2.75
C SER A 188 18.84 -4.31 3.68
N ALA A 189 17.57 -4.65 3.45
CA ALA A 189 16.89 -5.72 4.19
C ALA A 189 17.53 -7.10 3.93
N VAL A 190 17.86 -7.42 2.67
CA VAL A 190 18.56 -8.67 2.31
C VAL A 190 19.94 -8.72 2.94
N GLU A 191 20.71 -7.64 2.86
CA GLU A 191 22.04 -7.55 3.48
C GLU A 191 21.99 -7.77 4.98
N SER A 192 21.04 -7.12 5.65
CA SER A 192 20.83 -7.29 7.08
C SER A 192 20.52 -8.75 7.44
N MET A 193 19.68 -9.44 6.67
CA MET A 193 19.36 -10.84 6.90
C MET A 193 20.56 -11.78 6.64
N ALA A 194 21.33 -11.53 5.58
CA ALA A 194 22.51 -12.32 5.24
C ALA A 194 23.61 -12.20 6.31
N ARG A 195 23.83 -11.00 6.87
CA ARG A 195 24.74 -10.78 8.01
C ARG A 195 24.34 -11.60 9.24
N ILE A 196 23.03 -11.67 9.52
CA ILE A 196 22.50 -12.45 10.65
C ILE A 196 22.76 -13.95 10.44
N MET A 197 22.47 -14.49 9.26
CA MET A 197 22.69 -15.92 8.98
C MET A 197 24.16 -16.36 9.02
N THR A 198 25.08 -15.42 8.82
CA THR A 198 26.51 -15.68 8.80
C THR A 198 27.20 -15.32 10.12
N ASP A 199 26.42 -14.89 11.12
CA ASP A 199 26.90 -14.38 12.42
C ASP A 199 28.03 -13.33 12.28
N ASN A 200 27.89 -12.44 11.28
CA ASN A 200 28.88 -11.42 10.99
C ASN A 200 28.21 -10.07 10.67
N SER A 201 28.07 -9.23 11.70
CA SER A 201 27.40 -7.93 11.59
C SER A 201 28.13 -6.90 10.70
N LYS A 202 29.40 -7.16 10.34
CA LYS A 202 30.23 -6.25 9.55
C LYS A 202 30.46 -6.73 8.11
N ALA A 203 29.96 -7.91 7.74
CA ALA A 203 30.13 -8.43 6.39
C ALA A 203 29.41 -7.56 5.37
N THR A 204 30.02 -7.29 4.22
CA THR A 204 29.26 -6.75 3.08
C THR A 204 28.24 -7.78 2.59
N LEU A 205 27.18 -7.36 1.91
CA LEU A 205 26.25 -8.30 1.26
C LEU A 205 27.00 -9.34 0.41
N ALA A 206 28.02 -8.90 -0.35
CA ALA A 206 28.77 -9.79 -1.20
C ALA A 206 29.57 -10.84 -0.42
N ASP A 207 30.18 -10.46 0.70
CA ASP A 207 30.91 -11.38 1.57
C ASP A 207 29.97 -12.37 2.26
N ALA A 208 28.83 -11.89 2.76
CA ALA A 208 27.83 -12.72 3.41
C ALA A 208 27.26 -13.78 2.44
N LEU A 209 26.92 -13.39 1.19
CA LEU A 209 26.42 -14.34 0.19
C LEU A 209 27.47 -15.39 -0.21
N LYS A 210 28.77 -15.03 -0.28
CA LYS A 210 29.86 -16.00 -0.50
C LYS A 210 29.98 -17.01 0.64
N VAL A 211 29.79 -16.59 1.89
CA VAL A 211 29.79 -17.50 3.05
C VAL A 211 28.60 -18.45 2.97
N LEU A 212 27.42 -17.93 2.64
CA LEU A 212 26.22 -18.76 2.47
C LEU A 212 26.40 -19.80 1.37
N GLU A 213 27.01 -19.43 0.23
CA GLU A 213 27.37 -20.35 -0.84
C GLU A 213 28.32 -21.45 -0.38
N LYS A 214 29.44 -21.09 0.26
CA LYS A 214 30.41 -22.08 0.76
C LYS A 214 29.81 -23.03 1.77
N SER A 215 28.81 -22.59 2.54
CA SER A 215 28.08 -23.41 3.50
C SER A 215 27.01 -24.31 2.87
N GLY A 216 26.80 -24.27 1.56
CA GLY A 216 25.78 -25.03 0.84
C GLY A 216 24.36 -24.49 0.99
N ARG A 217 24.18 -23.34 1.67
CA ARG A 217 22.88 -22.70 1.91
C ARG A 217 22.40 -21.83 0.75
N LEU A 218 23.30 -21.51 -0.19
CA LEU A 218 22.98 -20.70 -1.35
C LEU A 218 23.65 -21.27 -2.60
N HIS A 219 22.87 -21.51 -3.65
CA HIS A 219 23.43 -22.01 -4.91
C HIS A 219 24.34 -20.96 -5.57
N PRO A 220 25.50 -21.33 -6.14
CA PRO A 220 26.43 -20.39 -6.78
C PRO A 220 25.79 -19.47 -7.82
N ALA A 221 24.95 -20.01 -8.71
CA ALA A 221 24.26 -19.22 -9.72
C ALA A 221 23.25 -18.23 -9.13
N LEU A 222 22.57 -18.61 -8.03
CA LEU A 222 21.62 -17.73 -7.36
C LEU A 222 22.35 -16.59 -6.64
N LYS A 223 23.47 -16.90 -5.99
CA LYS A 223 24.39 -15.92 -5.41
C LYS A 223 24.86 -14.91 -6.46
N GLU A 224 25.38 -15.37 -7.60
CA GLU A 224 25.81 -14.48 -8.70
C GLU A 224 24.66 -13.63 -9.22
N GLY A 225 23.45 -14.19 -9.35
CA GLY A 225 22.25 -13.44 -9.71
C GLY A 225 21.96 -12.27 -8.75
N PHE A 226 21.97 -12.52 -7.44
CA PHE A 226 21.78 -11.46 -6.44
C PHE A 226 22.92 -10.44 -6.41
N LEU A 227 24.17 -10.85 -6.62
CA LEU A 227 25.29 -9.91 -6.74
C LEU A 227 25.15 -9.00 -7.96
N ARG A 228 24.63 -9.52 -9.08
CA ARG A 228 24.35 -8.73 -10.27
C ARG A 228 23.18 -7.77 -10.05
N LEU A 229 22.11 -8.22 -9.39
CA LEU A 229 20.99 -7.36 -8.99
C LEU A 229 21.44 -6.26 -8.01
N TYR A 230 22.31 -6.58 -7.06
CA TYR A 230 22.92 -5.59 -6.17
C TYR A 230 23.81 -4.61 -6.95
N GLY A 231 24.68 -5.13 -7.82
CA GLY A 231 25.57 -4.34 -8.66
C GLY A 231 24.83 -3.32 -9.52
N TYR A 232 23.68 -3.70 -10.09
CA TYR A 232 22.77 -2.81 -10.81
C TYR A 232 22.38 -1.56 -9.99
N THR A 233 22.31 -1.69 -8.67
CA THR A 233 21.85 -0.63 -7.75
C THR A 233 22.97 0.10 -6.97
N SER A 234 24.21 -0.41 -6.97
CA SER A 234 25.33 0.06 -6.13
C SER A 234 26.21 1.16 -6.78
N ASP A 235 26.92 1.94 -5.96
CA ASP A 235 27.55 3.22 -6.33
C ASP A 235 28.70 3.15 -7.35
N GLU A 236 29.43 2.04 -7.52
CA GLU A 236 30.62 2.01 -8.40
C GLU A 236 30.36 1.74 -9.90
N GLN A 237 29.11 1.46 -10.30
CA GLN A 237 28.73 1.27 -11.71
C GLN A 237 27.21 1.26 -11.99
N GLY A 238 26.37 1.37 -10.96
CA GLY A 238 24.91 1.31 -11.07
C GLY A 238 24.23 2.67 -11.16
N ILE A 239 22.91 2.66 -10.96
CA ILE A 239 21.93 3.73 -11.23
C ILE A 239 22.34 5.14 -10.68
N ARG A 240 23.30 5.29 -9.75
CA ARG A 240 23.72 6.59 -9.18
C ARG A 240 24.79 7.38 -9.96
N HIS A 241 25.54 6.77 -10.89
CA HIS A 241 26.45 7.54 -11.77
C HIS A 241 25.72 8.31 -12.89
N ALA A 242 24.43 8.02 -13.08
CA ALA A 242 23.52 8.77 -13.92
C ALA A 242 23.00 10.07 -13.27
N MET A 243 23.81 10.76 -12.46
CA MET A 243 23.57 12.17 -12.13
C MET A 243 23.73 13.10 -13.35
N LEU A 244 23.90 12.53 -14.55
CA LEU A 244 23.93 13.25 -15.83
C LEU A 244 23.05 12.63 -16.94
N ASP A 245 22.24 11.59 -16.69
CA ASP A 245 21.14 11.09 -17.57
C ASP A 245 20.46 9.87 -16.92
N GLU A 246 19.41 10.08 -16.13
CA GLU A 246 18.77 9.06 -15.27
C GLU A 246 18.17 7.86 -16.03
N PRO A 247 18.40 6.59 -15.60
CA PRO A 247 17.47 5.52 -15.93
C PRO A 247 16.14 5.77 -15.20
N ASN A 248 15.06 5.97 -15.96
CA ASN A 248 13.69 6.12 -15.44
C ASN A 248 13.23 4.84 -14.75
N LEU A 249 13.55 4.67 -13.46
CA LEU A 249 12.99 3.61 -12.64
C LEU A 249 11.47 3.78 -12.54
N THR A 250 10.74 2.68 -12.65
CA THR A 250 9.28 2.68 -12.58
C THR A 250 8.76 2.11 -11.26
N SER A 251 7.46 2.32 -10.99
CA SER A 251 6.75 1.67 -9.87
C SER A 251 6.84 0.14 -9.97
N ALA A 252 6.79 -0.42 -11.18
CA ALA A 252 6.93 -1.85 -11.40
C ALA A 252 8.33 -2.36 -11.00
N ASP A 253 9.39 -1.60 -11.31
CA ASP A 253 10.76 -1.97 -10.91
C ASP A 253 10.89 -1.96 -9.38
N ALA A 254 10.46 -0.90 -8.72
CA ALA A 254 10.53 -0.81 -7.26
C ALA A 254 9.64 -1.86 -6.56
N LYS A 255 8.41 -2.12 -7.07
CA LYS A 255 7.55 -3.21 -6.57
C LYS A 255 8.21 -4.57 -6.77
N PHE A 256 8.82 -4.81 -7.92
CA PHE A 256 9.54 -6.05 -8.19
C PHE A 256 10.68 -6.28 -7.20
N PHE A 257 11.53 -5.28 -6.97
CA PHE A 257 12.63 -5.38 -6.00
C PHE A 257 12.11 -5.56 -4.58
N LEU A 258 11.07 -4.82 -4.17
CA LEU A 258 10.46 -4.97 -2.85
C LEU A 258 9.94 -6.39 -2.61
N LEU A 259 9.15 -6.93 -3.54
CA LEU A 259 8.60 -8.28 -3.40
C LEU A 259 9.68 -9.37 -3.53
N SER A 260 10.64 -9.20 -4.44
CA SER A 260 11.73 -10.17 -4.65
C SER A 260 12.69 -10.21 -3.47
N CYS A 261 13.09 -9.04 -2.95
CA CYS A 261 13.92 -8.94 -1.75
C CYS A 261 13.19 -9.47 -0.52
N THR A 262 11.89 -9.19 -0.37
CA THR A 262 11.07 -9.75 0.71
C THR A 262 11.01 -11.28 0.62
N SER A 263 10.77 -11.81 -0.57
CA SER A 263 10.76 -13.25 -0.82
C SER A 263 12.11 -13.89 -0.50
N PHE A 264 13.20 -13.24 -0.91
CA PHE A 264 14.54 -13.76 -0.66
C PHE A 264 14.93 -13.69 0.81
N VAL A 265 14.58 -12.61 1.52
CA VAL A 265 14.70 -12.51 2.97
C VAL A 265 13.97 -13.68 3.63
N ASN A 266 12.74 -13.99 3.21
CA ASN A 266 11.98 -15.10 3.77
C ASN A 266 12.56 -16.48 3.42
N TYR A 267 13.12 -16.64 2.22
CA TYR A 267 13.89 -17.84 1.85
C TYR A 267 15.13 -18.01 2.73
N LEU A 268 15.90 -16.94 2.95
CA LEU A 268 17.05 -16.95 3.85
C LEU A 268 16.62 -17.31 5.30
N LYS A 269 15.51 -16.74 5.77
CA LYS A 269 14.93 -17.08 7.08
C LYS A 269 14.56 -18.56 7.21
N SER A 270 14.06 -19.21 6.15
CA SER A 270 13.69 -20.63 6.20
C SER A 270 14.90 -21.58 6.28
N GLN A 271 16.09 -21.06 6.03
CA GLN A 271 17.37 -21.76 6.15
C GLN A 271 18.10 -21.44 7.46
N VAL A 272 17.51 -20.61 8.32
CA VAL A 272 18.00 -20.40 9.69
C VAL A 272 17.77 -21.72 10.46
N PRO A 273 18.80 -22.27 11.12
CA PRO A 273 18.68 -23.52 11.88
C PRO A 273 17.60 -23.49 12.96
#